data_AF-A0A9J7GY21-F1
#
_entry.id   AF-A0A9J7GY21-F1
#
_cell.length_a   1.000
_cell.length_b   1.000
_cell.length_c   1.000
_cell.angle_alpha   90.00
_cell.angle_beta   90.00
_cell.angle_gamma   90.00
#
_symmetry.space_group_name_H-M   'P 1'
#
loop_
_entity.id
_entity.type
_entity.pdbx_description
1 polymer ?
#
loop_
_entity_poly.entity_id
_entity_poly.type
_entity_poly.pdbx_seq_one_letter_code
_entity_poly.pdbx_strand_id
1 'polypeptide(L)'
;MTPPASLCLLLLGELGIFALGHFTKGQNSSTLIFTKGNTIRNCSCPVGVRDCDYSLASLMCSCKSVLPFAMEQTRYDHLTIWFTDASTLGQLLEFTLVQDLKLSLCGSYTLPTKYLAICGLQRLRISAEAKRPFREQSLLVPSRRDSRSSYKGWQTCMFISFLDMALFNRDSSLKSYSIDNVSSLTRDFPDFPYFKTSPIPNNKSCVVTIIY
;
A
#
# COMPACT_ATOMS: atom_id res chain seq x y z
N MET A 1 2.54 42.30 -52.23
CA MET A 1 1.50 41.50 -51.57
C MET A 1 2.18 40.40 -50.78
N THR A 2 2.35 40.62 -49.48
CA THR A 2 2.98 39.71 -48.52
C THR A 2 1.92 39.36 -47.47
N PRO A 3 1.74 38.08 -47.08
CA PRO A 3 0.76 37.72 -46.07
C PRO A 3 1.30 38.06 -44.66
N PRO A 4 0.43 38.26 -43.66
CA PRO A 4 0.83 38.80 -42.37
C PRO A 4 1.46 37.71 -41.49
N ALA A 5 2.67 37.99 -41.00
CA ALA A 5 3.48 37.15 -40.10
C ALA A 5 2.90 36.98 -38.67
N SER A 6 1.65 37.40 -38.44
CA SER A 6 1.05 37.45 -37.10
C SER A 6 0.36 36.14 -36.70
N LEU A 7 -0.05 35.30 -37.66
CA LEU A 7 -0.81 34.07 -37.37
C LEU A 7 0.07 32.89 -36.94
N CYS A 8 1.35 32.86 -37.31
CA CYS A 8 2.25 31.73 -37.00
C CYS A 8 2.83 31.78 -35.58
N LEU A 9 2.86 32.95 -34.93
CA LEU A 9 3.40 33.10 -33.58
C LEU A 9 2.41 32.69 -32.48
N LEU A 10 1.10 32.69 -32.77
CA LEU A 10 0.08 32.30 -31.80
C LEU A 10 -0.09 30.78 -31.67
N LEU A 11 0.27 30.01 -32.70
CA LEU A 11 0.19 28.54 -32.66
C LEU A 11 1.37 27.89 -31.93
N LEU A 12 2.51 28.58 -31.80
CA LEU A 12 3.66 28.11 -31.01
C LEU A 12 3.52 28.43 -29.51
N GLY A 13 2.66 29.39 -29.13
CA GLY A 13 2.38 29.73 -27.73
C GLY A 13 1.41 28.75 -27.05
N GLU A 14 0.46 28.19 -27.79
CA GLU A 14 -0.56 27.27 -27.24
C GLU A 14 -0.03 25.85 -27.05
N LEU A 15 0.85 25.35 -27.93
CA LEU A 15 1.46 24.02 -27.78
C LEU A 15 2.44 23.91 -26.60
N GLY A 16 2.97 25.03 -26.10
CA GLY A 16 3.81 25.07 -24.91
C GLY A 16 3.03 24.92 -23.60
N ILE A 17 1.73 25.27 -23.59
CA ILE A 17 0.90 25.26 -22.38
C ILE A 17 0.24 23.89 -22.18
N PHE A 18 -0.11 23.18 -23.26
CA PHE A 18 -0.70 21.84 -23.15
C PHE A 18 0.30 20.75 -22.73
N ALA A 19 1.61 20.95 -22.91
CA ALA A 19 2.63 20.02 -22.41
C ALA A 19 2.93 20.21 -20.91
N LEU A 20 2.70 21.41 -20.35
CA LEU A 20 2.90 21.72 -18.93
C LEU A 20 1.63 21.54 -18.08
N GLY A 21 0.43 21.58 -18.70
CA GLY A 21 -0.85 21.42 -18.02
C GLY A 21 -1.20 20.00 -17.58
N HIS A 22 -0.50 18.98 -18.07
CA HIS A 22 -0.77 17.57 -17.69
C HIS A 22 0.06 17.08 -16.49
N PHE A 23 0.99 17.90 -15.98
CA PHE A 23 1.84 17.57 -14.83
C PHE A 23 1.37 18.14 -13.49
N THR A 24 0.26 18.87 -13.44
CA THR A 24 -0.31 19.41 -12.20
C THR A 24 -1.56 18.66 -11.74
N LYS A 25 -1.71 17.38 -12.12
CA LYS A 25 -2.68 16.48 -11.48
C LYS A 25 -2.15 16.03 -10.13
N GLY A 26 -2.12 16.96 -9.16
CA GLY A 26 -1.82 16.74 -7.74
C GLY A 26 -0.50 16.03 -7.46
N GLN A 27 0.45 16.70 -6.80
CA GLN A 27 1.49 15.95 -6.08
C GLN A 27 0.80 15.11 -5.00
N ASN A 28 0.30 13.94 -5.36
CA ASN A 28 0.01 12.88 -4.42
C ASN A 28 1.39 12.39 -4.00
N SER A 29 1.95 12.99 -2.95
CA SER A 29 3.17 12.51 -2.32
C SER A 29 2.91 11.09 -1.83
N SER A 30 3.23 10.09 -2.64
CA SER A 30 3.14 8.70 -2.23
C SER A 30 4.27 8.43 -1.25
N THR A 31 3.93 7.95 -0.06
CA THR A 31 4.96 7.50 0.88
C THR A 31 5.50 6.16 0.41
N LEU A 32 6.82 6.09 0.24
CA LEU A 32 7.54 4.86 -0.04
C LEU A 32 8.35 4.48 1.20
N ILE A 33 8.15 3.28 1.72
CA ILE A 33 8.96 2.71 2.79
C ILE A 33 9.73 1.52 2.26
N PHE A 34 11.03 1.46 2.52
CA PHE A 34 11.81 0.28 2.16
C PHE A 34 12.96 0.02 3.12
N THR A 35 13.43 -1.22 3.13
CA THR A 35 14.62 -1.62 3.87
C THR A 35 15.85 -1.64 2.97
N LYS A 36 16.95 -1.05 3.44
CA LYS A 36 18.28 -1.20 2.85
C LYS A 36 19.22 -1.69 3.94
N GLY A 37 19.53 -2.98 3.94
CA GLY A 37 20.17 -3.65 5.07
C GLY A 37 19.28 -3.56 6.33
N ASN A 38 19.87 -3.16 7.46
CA ASN A 38 19.15 -3.04 8.74
C ASN A 38 18.46 -1.66 8.94
N THR A 39 18.43 -0.82 7.90
CA THR A 39 17.85 0.52 8.00
C THR A 39 16.54 0.61 7.23
N ILE A 40 15.51 1.15 7.88
CA ILE A 40 14.24 1.50 7.24
C ILE A 40 14.35 2.94 6.73
N ARG A 41 13.98 3.14 5.46
CA ARG A 41 13.90 4.45 4.81
C ARG A 41 12.44 4.80 4.59
N ASN A 42 12.02 5.95 5.10
CA ASN A 42 10.74 6.57 4.79
C ASN A 42 11.00 7.70 3.80
N CYS A 43 10.43 7.57 2.61
CA CYS A 43 10.67 8.44 1.48
C CYS A 43 9.38 9.09 0.99
N SER A 44 9.47 10.39 0.67
CA SER A 44 8.46 11.09 -0.11
C SER A 44 8.95 11.22 -1.54
N CYS A 45 8.21 10.64 -2.49
CA CYS A 45 8.55 10.66 -3.91
C CYS A 45 7.55 11.55 -4.66
N PRO A 46 8.01 12.44 -5.56
CA PRO A 46 7.12 13.28 -6.37
C PRO A 46 6.40 12.48 -7.46
N VAL A 47 6.97 11.34 -7.88
CA VAL A 47 6.43 10.42 -8.87
C VAL A 47 6.67 8.98 -8.42
N GLY A 48 5.88 8.04 -8.96
CA GLY A 48 6.08 6.62 -8.72
C GLY A 48 7.45 6.15 -9.21
N VAL A 49 8.18 5.45 -8.35
CA VAL A 49 9.47 4.85 -8.69
C VAL A 49 9.24 3.38 -9.07
N ARG A 50 10.03 2.87 -10.03
CA ARG A 50 10.02 1.45 -10.38
C ARG A 50 10.27 0.61 -9.12
N ASP A 51 9.43 -0.40 -8.91
CA ASP A 51 9.52 -1.27 -7.73
C ASP A 51 10.93 -1.87 -7.60
N CYS A 52 11.43 -1.91 -6.37
CA CYS A 52 12.74 -2.48 -6.01
C CYS A 52 13.97 -1.76 -6.59
N ASP A 53 13.81 -0.59 -7.24
CA ASP A 53 14.93 0.24 -7.68
C ASP A 53 15.38 1.22 -6.60
N TYR A 54 16.14 0.70 -5.62
CA TYR A 54 16.62 1.47 -4.47
C TYR A 54 17.52 2.64 -4.86
N SER A 55 18.30 2.49 -5.93
CA SER A 55 19.21 3.52 -6.43
C SER A 55 18.41 4.69 -7.00
N LEU A 56 17.42 4.39 -7.84
CA LEU A 56 16.52 5.40 -8.40
C LEU A 56 15.70 6.11 -7.31
N ALA A 57 15.17 5.37 -6.34
CA ALA A 57 14.46 5.96 -5.21
C ALA A 57 15.33 6.89 -4.38
N SER A 58 16.61 6.53 -4.16
CA SER A 58 17.56 7.38 -3.41
C SER A 58 17.90 8.69 -4.14
N LEU A 59 17.76 8.72 -5.47
CA LEU A 59 18.02 9.90 -6.30
C LEU A 59 16.77 10.78 -6.47
N MET A 60 15.59 10.17 -6.61
CA MET A 60 14.36 10.87 -6.96
C MET A 60 13.49 11.24 -5.75
N CYS A 61 13.68 10.59 -4.61
CA CYS A 61 12.85 10.78 -3.43
C CYS A 61 13.61 11.43 -2.28
N SER A 62 12.89 12.21 -1.47
CA SER A 62 13.41 12.73 -0.22
C SER A 62 13.23 11.68 0.89
N CYS A 63 14.32 11.00 1.25
CA CYS A 63 14.31 9.89 2.20
C CYS A 63 14.91 10.24 3.57
N LYS A 64 14.28 9.77 4.64
CA LYS A 64 14.81 9.80 6.01
C LYS A 64 14.96 8.39 6.55
N SER A 65 16.03 8.13 7.29
CA SER A 65 16.19 6.89 8.05
C SER A 65 15.33 6.95 9.30
N VAL A 66 14.58 5.89 9.59
CA VAL A 66 13.71 5.78 10.76
C VAL A 66 14.03 4.52 11.53
N LEU A 67 13.90 4.57 12.85
CA LEU A 67 14.07 3.40 13.70
C LEU A 67 12.80 2.53 13.64
N PRO A 68 12.92 1.18 13.61
CA PRO A 68 11.78 0.26 13.53
C PRO A 68 10.72 0.48 14.62
N PHE A 69 11.13 0.90 15.82
CA PHE A 69 10.27 1.10 16.98
C PHE A 69 9.80 2.56 17.18
N ALA A 70 10.28 3.50 16.36
CA ALA A 70 9.89 4.91 16.45
C ALA A 70 8.70 5.26 15.55
N MET A 71 8.11 4.26 14.87
CA MET A 71 6.87 4.45 14.12
C MET A 71 5.70 4.57 15.09
N GLU A 72 5.51 5.78 15.61
CA GLU A 72 4.28 6.19 16.27
C GLU A 72 3.07 5.88 15.36
N GLN A 73 1.88 5.79 15.94
CA GLN A 73 0.65 5.40 15.22
C GLN A 73 0.44 6.26 13.96
N THR A 74 0.84 5.72 12.81
CA THR A 74 0.87 6.44 11.54
C THR A 74 -0.32 6.02 10.71
N ARG A 75 -0.90 7.02 10.06
CA ARG A 75 -1.98 6.85 9.08
C ARG A 75 -1.40 7.17 7.72
N TYR A 76 -1.54 6.25 6.78
CA TYR A 76 -1.18 6.50 5.38
C TYR A 76 -2.40 6.34 4.50
N ASP A 77 -2.68 7.35 3.68
CA ASP A 77 -3.71 7.21 2.65
C ASP A 77 -3.19 6.34 1.50
N HIS A 78 -1.95 6.60 1.07
CA HIS A 78 -1.27 5.85 0.01
C HIS A 78 0.14 5.46 0.45
N LEU A 79 0.37 4.16 0.65
CA LEU A 79 1.64 3.63 1.11
C LEU A 79 2.16 2.58 0.13
N THR A 80 3.40 2.75 -0.32
CA THR A 80 4.14 1.70 -1.02
C THR A 80 5.22 1.16 -0.10
N ILE A 81 5.31 -0.15 0.05
CA ILE A 81 6.37 -0.81 0.82
C ILE A 81 7.12 -1.78 -0.08
N TRP A 82 8.44 -1.61 -0.15
CA TRP A 82 9.35 -2.58 -0.76
C TRP A 82 10.03 -3.37 0.36
N PHE A 83 9.89 -4.68 0.33
CA PHE A 83 10.34 -5.55 1.42
C PHE A 83 11.00 -6.81 0.87
N THR A 84 11.87 -7.39 1.68
CA THR A 84 12.57 -8.65 1.40
C THR A 84 12.24 -9.72 2.44
N ASP A 85 11.74 -9.31 3.61
CA ASP A 85 11.44 -10.17 4.76
C ASP A 85 10.05 -9.86 5.33
N ALA A 86 9.27 -10.92 5.55
CA ALA A 86 7.90 -10.81 6.05
C ALA A 86 7.83 -10.31 7.50
N SER A 87 8.87 -10.58 8.32
CA SER A 87 8.89 -10.18 9.72
C SER A 87 9.01 -8.67 9.87
N THR A 88 9.88 -8.05 9.07
CA THR A 88 10.06 -6.60 9.00
C THR A 88 8.80 -5.91 8.48
N LEU A 89 8.15 -6.50 7.47
CA LEU A 89 6.86 -5.99 7.00
C LEU A 89 5.78 -6.06 8.09
N GLY A 90 5.78 -7.14 8.88
CA GLY A 90 4.95 -7.28 10.08
C GLY A 90 5.10 -6.10 11.02
N GLN A 91 6.32 -5.83 11.46
CA GLN A 91 6.62 -4.73 12.38
C GLN A 91 6.20 -3.35 11.85
N LEU A 92 6.35 -3.12 10.53
CA LEU A 92 5.94 -1.86 9.88
C LEU A 92 4.42 -1.65 9.86
N LEU A 93 3.65 -2.74 9.77
CA LEU A 93 2.19 -2.65 9.58
C LEU A 93 1.38 -2.98 10.85
N GLU A 94 2.01 -3.53 11.89
CA GLU A 94 1.35 -3.99 13.13
C GLU A 94 0.57 -2.88 13.88
N PHE A 95 0.85 -1.60 13.63
CA PHE A 95 0.13 -0.46 14.22
C PHE A 95 -0.21 0.66 13.22
N THR A 96 -0.19 0.32 11.94
CA THR A 96 -0.38 1.29 10.85
C THR A 96 -1.78 1.16 10.25
N LEU A 97 -2.48 2.29 10.14
CA LEU A 97 -3.74 2.36 9.38
C LEU A 97 -3.41 2.76 7.95
N VAL A 98 -3.77 1.93 6.97
CA VAL A 98 -3.48 2.18 5.56
C VAL A 98 -4.69 1.92 4.68
N GLN A 99 -5.04 2.86 3.80
CA GLN A 99 -6.18 2.72 2.89
C GLN A 99 -5.80 2.10 1.55
N ASP A 100 -4.81 2.68 0.86
CA ASP A 100 -4.23 2.14 -0.37
C ASP A 100 -2.81 1.67 -0.09
N LEU A 101 -2.62 0.35 -0.09
CA LEU A 101 -1.34 -0.29 0.17
C LEU A 101 -0.83 -0.97 -1.10
N LYS A 102 0.39 -0.63 -1.50
CA LYS A 102 1.17 -1.38 -2.48
C LYS A 102 2.32 -2.10 -1.78
N LEU A 103 2.42 -3.41 -1.95
CA LEU A 103 3.49 -4.25 -1.43
C LEU A 103 4.31 -4.82 -2.58
N SER A 104 5.62 -4.62 -2.56
CA SER A 104 6.53 -5.20 -3.56
C SER A 104 7.56 -6.09 -2.86
N LEU A 105 7.52 -7.39 -3.15
CA LEU A 105 8.57 -8.31 -2.72
C LEU A 105 9.78 -8.15 -3.64
N CYS A 106 10.86 -7.64 -3.07
CA CYS A 106 12.15 -7.46 -3.73
C CYS A 106 13.04 -8.66 -3.44
N GLY A 107 13.57 -9.31 -4.48
CA GLY A 107 14.34 -10.54 -4.38
C GLY A 107 13.54 -11.82 -4.63
N SER A 108 14.23 -12.95 -4.50
CA SER A 108 13.75 -14.28 -4.92
C SER A 108 13.39 -15.23 -3.77
N TYR A 109 13.33 -14.72 -2.53
CA TYR A 109 13.06 -15.53 -1.36
C TYR A 109 11.60 -15.95 -1.29
N THR A 110 11.38 -17.21 -0.89
CA THR A 110 10.04 -17.68 -0.56
C THR A 110 9.66 -17.25 0.84
N LEU A 111 8.52 -16.58 0.98
CA LEU A 111 7.94 -16.18 2.24
C LEU A 111 7.23 -17.37 2.92
N PRO A 112 7.21 -17.44 4.26
CA PRO A 112 6.45 -18.47 4.96
C PRO A 112 4.94 -18.22 4.83
N THR A 113 4.12 -19.26 4.99
CA THR A 113 2.67 -19.13 5.16
C THR A 113 2.38 -18.52 6.53
N LYS A 114 2.41 -17.20 6.60
CA LYS A 114 2.07 -16.38 7.76
C LYS A 114 1.07 -15.34 7.31
N TYR A 115 0.16 -14.96 8.20
CA TYR A 115 -0.79 -13.89 7.92
C TYR A 115 -0.33 -12.57 8.50
N LEU A 116 -0.46 -11.52 7.72
CA LEU A 116 -0.25 -10.15 8.13
C LEU A 116 -1.59 -9.46 8.36
N ALA A 117 -1.79 -8.87 9.54
CA ALA A 117 -2.97 -8.08 9.85
C ALA A 117 -2.78 -6.63 9.40
N ILE A 118 -3.75 -6.08 8.66
CA ILE A 118 -3.71 -4.73 8.11
C ILE A 118 -5.02 -4.03 8.44
N CYS A 119 -4.94 -2.82 8.99
CA CYS A 119 -6.09 -2.04 9.40
C CYS A 119 -6.48 -0.97 8.37
N GLY A 120 -7.77 -0.89 8.03
CA GLY A 120 -8.32 0.19 7.19
C GLY A 120 -8.13 0.02 5.68
N LEU A 121 -7.67 -1.15 5.24
CA LEU A 121 -7.35 -1.46 3.84
C LEU A 121 -8.59 -1.37 2.94
N GLN A 122 -8.50 -0.57 1.88
CA GLN A 122 -9.50 -0.44 0.82
C GLN A 122 -8.98 -0.97 -0.51
N ARG A 123 -7.69 -0.76 -0.78
CA ARG A 123 -7.03 -1.24 -1.99
C ARG A 123 -5.70 -1.88 -1.62
N LEU A 124 -5.51 -3.10 -2.08
CA LEU A 124 -4.23 -3.78 -2.06
C LEU A 124 -3.69 -3.88 -3.48
N ARG A 125 -2.40 -3.58 -3.63
CA ARG A 125 -1.62 -3.90 -4.83
C ARG A 125 -0.43 -4.74 -4.40
N ILE A 126 -0.17 -5.84 -5.11
CA ILE A 126 1.02 -6.65 -4.88
C ILE A 126 1.84 -6.78 -6.16
N SER A 127 3.15 -6.79 -5.98
CA SER A 127 4.15 -7.01 -7.01
C SER A 127 5.20 -7.96 -6.44
N ALA A 128 5.68 -8.91 -7.25
CA ALA A 128 6.74 -9.83 -6.86
C ALA A 128 7.72 -9.96 -8.03
N GLU A 129 9.01 -9.72 -7.76
CA GLU A 129 10.06 -9.68 -8.76
C GLU A 129 10.34 -11.06 -9.39
N ALA A 130 10.02 -12.14 -8.67
CA ALA A 130 10.68 -13.42 -8.85
C ALA A 130 10.44 -14.16 -10.19
N LYS A 131 9.40 -13.86 -11.01
CA LYS A 131 9.09 -14.78 -12.14
C LYS A 131 8.63 -14.21 -13.48
N ARG A 132 8.18 -12.96 -13.60
CA ARG A 132 7.79 -12.34 -14.88
C ARG A 132 7.91 -10.81 -14.81
N PRO A 133 8.00 -10.08 -15.94
CA PRO A 133 7.86 -8.63 -15.90
C PRO A 133 6.47 -8.26 -15.33
N PHE A 134 6.47 -7.85 -14.06
CA PHE A 134 5.51 -6.96 -13.41
C PHE A 134 4.04 -7.17 -13.75
N ARG A 135 3.47 -8.33 -13.40
CA ARG A 135 2.00 -8.40 -13.28
C ARG A 135 1.61 -7.92 -11.89
N GLU A 136 1.60 -6.59 -11.72
CA GLU A 136 0.96 -5.98 -10.55
C GLU A 136 -0.48 -6.50 -10.51
N GLN A 137 -0.85 -7.05 -9.35
CA GLN A 137 -2.20 -7.50 -9.10
C GLN A 137 -2.84 -6.53 -8.12
N SER A 138 -4.08 -6.13 -8.38
CA SER A 138 -4.83 -5.22 -7.52
C SER A 138 -6.12 -5.87 -7.05
N LEU A 139 -6.43 -5.66 -5.78
CA LEU A 139 -7.64 -6.10 -5.13
C LEU A 139 -8.29 -4.90 -4.44
N LEU A 140 -9.57 -4.68 -4.71
CA LEU A 140 -10.40 -3.77 -3.94
C LEU A 140 -11.07 -4.56 -2.82
N VAL A 141 -10.88 -4.13 -1.58
CA VAL A 141 -11.54 -4.69 -0.41
C VAL A 141 -12.91 -4.01 -0.31
N PRO A 142 -14.02 -4.76 -0.42
CA PRO A 142 -15.35 -4.17 -0.31
C PRO A 142 -15.53 -3.54 1.08
N SER A 143 -15.76 -2.23 1.13
CA SER A 143 -16.15 -1.55 2.37
C SER A 143 -17.66 -1.29 2.34
N ARG A 144 -18.37 -1.70 3.39
CA ARG A 144 -19.84 -1.59 3.46
C ARG A 144 -20.32 -0.19 3.87
N ARG A 145 -19.50 0.85 3.75
CA ARG A 145 -19.87 2.19 4.20
C ARG A 145 -19.22 3.28 3.35
N ASP A 146 -20.06 3.98 2.59
CA ASP A 146 -19.81 5.35 2.14
C ASP A 146 -19.75 6.25 3.37
N SER A 147 -18.59 6.33 4.01
CA SER A 147 -18.36 7.44 4.92
C SER A 147 -16.88 7.77 4.93
N ARG A 148 -16.58 8.96 4.40
CA ARG A 148 -15.42 9.79 4.71
C ARG A 148 -15.38 10.18 6.20
N SER A 149 -15.75 9.27 7.09
CA SER A 149 -15.67 9.47 8.53
C SER A 149 -14.21 9.35 8.91
N SER A 150 -13.59 10.49 9.20
CA SER A 150 -12.24 10.61 9.72
C SER A 150 -12.04 9.65 10.91
N TYR A 151 -11.42 8.50 10.66
CA TYR A 151 -11.14 7.51 11.69
C TYR A 151 -10.13 8.07 12.69
N LYS A 152 -10.51 8.19 13.97
CA LYS A 152 -9.62 8.63 15.06
C LYS A 152 -9.01 7.40 15.75
N GLY A 153 -7.69 7.25 15.70
CA GLY A 153 -6.93 6.19 16.39
C GLY A 153 -7.01 4.76 15.81
N TRP A 154 -6.06 3.87 16.15
CA TRP A 154 -6.12 2.41 15.89
C TRP A 154 -7.29 1.74 16.62
N GLN A 155 -7.71 2.33 17.75
CA GLN A 155 -8.82 1.86 18.60
C GLN A 155 -10.19 1.83 17.89
N THR A 156 -10.30 2.38 16.68
CA THR A 156 -11.50 2.33 15.84
C THR A 156 -11.30 1.55 14.53
N CYS A 157 -10.30 0.67 14.43
CA CYS A 157 -10.12 -0.21 13.27
C CYS A 157 -11.33 -1.16 13.10
N MET A 158 -12.33 -0.71 12.33
CA MET A 158 -13.55 -1.48 12.02
C MET A 158 -13.35 -2.47 10.86
N PHE A 159 -12.24 -2.38 10.14
CA PHE A 159 -11.93 -3.22 8.98
C PHE A 159 -10.52 -3.79 9.14
N ILE A 160 -10.44 -5.09 9.36
CA ILE A 160 -9.17 -5.82 9.48
C ILE A 160 -9.04 -6.73 8.28
N SER A 161 -7.92 -6.63 7.57
CA SER A 161 -7.57 -7.53 6.48
C SER A 161 -6.41 -8.43 6.90
N PHE A 162 -6.54 -9.74 6.71
CA PHE A 162 -5.48 -10.71 6.90
C PHE A 162 -4.93 -11.14 5.55
N LEU A 163 -3.66 -10.83 5.30
CA LEU A 163 -2.96 -11.12 4.05
C LEU A 163 -2.07 -12.35 4.22
N ASP A 164 -2.29 -13.41 3.46
CA ASP A 164 -1.38 -14.55 3.39
C ASP A 164 -0.07 -14.15 2.69
N MET A 165 1.04 -14.18 3.42
CA MET A 165 2.36 -13.83 2.86
C MET A 165 2.84 -14.83 1.80
N ALA A 166 2.30 -16.06 1.76
CA ALA A 166 2.65 -17.02 0.73
C ALA A 166 2.16 -16.63 -0.68
N LEU A 167 1.26 -15.65 -0.80
CA LEU A 167 0.81 -15.07 -2.07
C LEU A 167 1.96 -14.58 -2.95
N PHE A 168 3.04 -14.06 -2.34
CA PHE A 168 4.18 -13.53 -3.09
C PHE A 168 5.09 -14.63 -3.67
N ASN A 169 4.89 -15.91 -3.31
CA ASN A 169 5.75 -17.02 -3.74
C ASN A 169 5.34 -17.65 -5.07
N ARG A 170 4.10 -17.43 -5.51
CA ARG A 170 3.46 -18.16 -6.62
C ARG A 170 2.84 -17.16 -7.59
N ASP A 171 2.58 -17.61 -8.82
CA ASP A 171 1.72 -16.91 -9.77
C ASP A 171 0.22 -17.06 -9.40
N SER A 172 -0.10 -17.05 -8.10
CA SER A 172 -1.47 -17.15 -7.62
C SER A 172 -2.20 -15.85 -7.90
N SER A 173 -3.46 -15.97 -8.36
CA SER A 173 -4.35 -14.82 -8.47
C SER A 173 -4.73 -14.34 -7.08
N LEU A 174 -4.66 -13.03 -6.85
CA LEU A 174 -5.19 -12.38 -5.65
C LEU A 174 -6.69 -12.67 -5.51
N LYS A 175 -7.08 -13.27 -4.37
CA LYS A 175 -8.48 -13.49 -4.00
C LYS A 175 -8.74 -12.92 -2.62
N SER A 176 -10.01 -12.60 -2.36
CA SER A 176 -10.44 -12.27 -1.02
C SER A 176 -11.85 -12.72 -0.72
N TYR A 177 -12.14 -12.86 0.57
CA TYR A 177 -13.50 -12.96 1.09
C TYR A 177 -13.62 -12.12 2.36
N SER A 178 -14.79 -11.52 2.55
CA SER A 178 -15.08 -10.65 3.69
C SER A 178 -16.23 -11.22 4.51
N ILE A 179 -16.12 -11.09 5.84
CA ILE A 179 -17.09 -11.57 6.82
C ILE A 179 -17.46 -10.42 7.75
N ASP A 180 -18.76 -10.12 7.84
CA ASP A 180 -19.30 -8.97 8.58
C ASP A 180 -19.51 -9.25 10.09
N ASN A 181 -19.30 -10.49 10.55
CA ASN A 181 -19.57 -10.89 11.93
C ASN A 181 -18.44 -11.74 12.52
N VAL A 182 -17.62 -11.14 13.40
CA VAL A 182 -16.46 -11.81 14.01
C VAL A 182 -16.84 -12.98 14.94
N SER A 183 -18.09 -13.03 15.43
CA SER A 183 -18.57 -14.14 16.28
C SER A 183 -18.71 -15.48 15.54
N SER A 184 -18.81 -15.48 14.21
CA SER A 184 -18.66 -16.71 13.41
C SER A 184 -17.19 -17.02 13.13
N LEU A 185 -16.32 -16.02 13.14
CA LEU A 185 -14.94 -16.17 12.71
C LEU A 185 -14.07 -16.94 13.70
N THR A 186 -14.29 -16.80 15.01
CA THR A 186 -13.65 -17.67 16.03
C THR A 186 -14.12 -19.12 15.94
N ARG A 187 -15.29 -19.38 15.34
CA ARG A 187 -15.82 -20.72 15.09
C ARG A 187 -15.25 -21.32 13.81
N ASP A 188 -15.13 -20.50 12.76
CA ASP A 188 -14.68 -20.91 11.44
C ASP A 188 -13.13 -20.98 11.35
N PHE A 189 -12.42 -20.19 12.17
CA PHE A 189 -10.94 -20.11 12.21
C PHE A 189 -10.39 -20.09 13.66
N PRO A 190 -10.59 -21.17 14.44
CA PRO A 190 -10.27 -21.22 15.88
C PRO A 190 -8.77 -21.08 16.22
N ASP A 191 -7.88 -21.37 15.26
CA ASP A 191 -6.43 -21.35 15.47
C ASP A 191 -5.75 -20.06 15.05
N PHE A 192 -6.51 -19.07 14.60
CA PHE A 192 -5.92 -17.84 14.11
C PHE A 192 -5.32 -17.03 15.28
N PRO A 193 -3.98 -16.82 15.33
CA PRO A 193 -3.28 -16.34 16.54
C PRO A 193 -3.74 -14.95 17.00
N TYR A 194 -4.16 -14.11 16.06
CA TYR A 194 -4.51 -12.71 16.31
C TYR A 194 -5.80 -12.56 17.15
N PHE A 195 -6.72 -13.52 17.09
CA PHE A 195 -7.93 -13.52 17.93
C PHE A 195 -7.65 -13.96 19.37
N LYS A 196 -6.48 -14.54 19.63
CA LYS A 196 -6.05 -14.96 20.96
C LYS A 196 -5.26 -13.87 21.68
N THR A 197 -4.57 -12.98 20.95
CA THR A 197 -3.60 -12.02 21.52
C THR A 197 -4.09 -10.58 21.60
N SER A 198 -5.16 -10.20 20.88
CA SER A 198 -5.71 -8.84 20.93
C SER A 198 -7.19 -8.89 21.32
N PRO A 199 -7.65 -8.03 22.26
CA PRO A 199 -9.08 -7.92 22.51
C PRO A 199 -9.74 -7.40 21.24
N ILE A 200 -10.35 -8.32 20.48
CA ILE A 200 -11.23 -7.96 19.37
C ILE A 200 -12.22 -6.96 19.97
N PRO A 201 -12.28 -5.71 19.49
CA PRO A 201 -13.23 -4.76 20.02
C PRO A 201 -14.60 -5.41 19.90
N ASN A 202 -15.37 -5.43 21.00
CA ASN A 202 -16.68 -6.06 21.16
C ASN A 202 -17.78 -5.40 20.28
N ASN A 203 -17.39 -4.83 19.14
CA ASN A 203 -18.23 -4.11 18.22
C ASN A 203 -18.83 -5.08 17.21
N LYS A 204 -20.16 -5.11 17.21
CA LYS A 204 -21.05 -5.76 16.24
C LYS A 204 -20.91 -5.22 14.79
N SER A 205 -19.75 -4.68 14.43
CA SER A 205 -19.51 -3.96 13.17
C SER A 205 -18.06 -4.06 12.66
N CYS A 206 -17.28 -5.07 13.10
CA CYS A 206 -15.96 -5.32 12.55
C CYS A 206 -16.06 -6.26 11.34
N VAL A 207 -15.61 -5.80 10.18
CA VAL A 207 -15.52 -6.62 8.97
C VAL A 207 -14.11 -7.18 8.87
N VAL A 208 -14.02 -8.50 8.75
CA VAL A 208 -12.74 -9.21 8.55
C VAL A 208 -12.66 -9.65 7.10
N THR A 209 -11.59 -9.25 6.43
CA THR A 209 -11.29 -9.72 5.07
C THR A 209 -10.08 -10.63 5.10
N ILE A 210 -10.15 -11.79 4.45
CA ILE A 210 -9.01 -12.68 4.30
C ILE A 210 -8.60 -12.67 2.83
N ILE A 211 -7.30 -12.46 2.60
CA ILE A 211 -6.68 -12.25 1.29
C ILE A 211 -5.64 -13.35 1.09
N TYR A 212 -5.77 -14.13 0.01
CA TYR A 212 -4.98 -15.33 -0.29
C TYR A 212 -4.83 -15.57 -1.80
#